data_AF-A0A7M2AH74-F1
#
_entry.id   AF-A0A7M2AH74-F1
#
_cell.length_a   1.000
_cell.length_b   1.000
_cell.length_c   1.000
_cell.angle_alpha   90.00
_cell.angle_beta   90.00
_cell.angle_gamma   90.00
#
_symmetry.space_group_name_H-M   'P 1'
#
loop_
_entity.id
_entity.type
_entity.pdbx_description
1 polymer ?
#
loop_
_entity_poly.entity_id
_entity_poly.type
_entity_poly.pdbx_seq_one_letter_code
_entity_poly.pdbx_strand_id
1 'polypeptide(L)'
;MDKLADNRHIRTEEDETFENRQKEPDIALVQRAQTGDTEAFGELIRRYRGQLFRYVRALTHDSYLAEDIIQDGLIRAFIHMGQLQNAERFMAWMQRIVRNQAYSHMQRREQQREQHFSSFFAFGADDDSWSDRDSLDMTLNHLLNQTDRRSQETHDDPYQAVAQQEMRNNLHKLLGCLNEREQQVFTSYWMEQLSTQEMACRFNLTSANVYQILSRSRKKVSQLHIHLSVEEMLAEWNSIGQDRVILEEPLSFRDPQTWNSAAAAIHEMLGYIGPSPSLPMVMGMTGLSFRLTILPQDIHIAGPTAYNFKEVLTRGLQYLGYRSQAVEALASEAGLNANLVDPSMLEEKAKGKRLLNPRLVRALSLIRTSIHRGIPAVVWDLNIPEFGLIYGYDDAARTLYGTDFIKSGSIPYDHVGRGVNQEVFVLAAESDGMIREMNLREALTAVLAHYRGEDPYTLPNTVSGLAAYAVWREALEYRQVEPNGNAYNIAVLWDARRYAGEFFEELSLKWASTPRYTSLIPFCLQAEEIYRIMTQRLNMLKQCFPFPEGGKPNDKLHADQAILLLLEVEELERAVVVAIKALLEEMDQHSPEIVMVWPKCND
;
A
#
# COMPACT_ATOMS: atom_id res chain seq x y z
N MET A 1 -16.55 59.76 -36.69
CA MET A 1 -17.82 59.37 -36.05
C MET A 1 -18.61 58.59 -37.07
N ASP A 2 -18.35 57.29 -37.18
CA ASP A 2 -19.05 56.43 -38.13
C ASP A 2 -19.20 55.05 -37.49
N LYS A 3 -20.44 54.64 -37.20
CA LYS A 3 -20.78 53.36 -36.57
C LYS A 3 -22.20 52.97 -36.96
N LEU A 4 -22.37 51.66 -37.20
CA LEU A 4 -23.62 50.90 -37.34
C LEU A 4 -24.26 51.11 -38.73
N ALA A 5 -24.45 50.12 -39.60
CA ALA A 5 -24.93 48.76 -39.36
C ALA A 5 -24.70 47.85 -40.58
N ASP A 6 -24.92 46.55 -40.36
CA ASP A 6 -25.24 45.51 -41.36
C ASP A 6 -24.07 44.88 -42.14
N ASN A 7 -23.60 43.76 -41.61
CA ASN A 7 -22.73 42.82 -42.31
C ASN A 7 -23.32 41.41 -42.12
N ARG A 8 -24.28 41.05 -42.97
CA ARG A 8 -24.72 39.67 -43.19
C ARG A 8 -24.42 39.28 -44.64
N HIS A 9 -23.89 38.07 -44.78
CA HIS A 9 -23.71 37.29 -46.01
C HIS A 9 -22.43 37.52 -46.80
N ILE A 10 -21.35 36.90 -46.29
CA ILE A 10 -20.50 36.03 -47.11
C ILE A 10 -20.21 34.79 -46.26
N ARG A 11 -20.98 33.71 -46.46
CA ARG A 11 -20.61 32.34 -46.06
C ARG A 11 -20.06 31.68 -47.31
N THR A 12 -18.79 31.32 -47.26
CA THR A 12 -18.06 30.60 -48.31
C THR A 12 -18.53 29.16 -48.39
N GLU A 13 -18.55 28.62 -49.62
CA GLU A 13 -19.00 27.29 -50.06
C GLU A 13 -18.24 26.10 -49.42
N GLU A 14 -17.42 26.33 -48.41
CA GLU A 14 -16.69 25.31 -47.64
C GLU A 14 -17.52 24.75 -46.46
N ASP A 15 -18.57 25.45 -46.01
CA ASP A 15 -19.43 25.01 -44.90
C ASP A 15 -20.46 23.92 -45.30
N GLU A 16 -20.69 23.69 -46.60
CA GLU A 16 -21.66 22.68 -47.08
C GLU A 16 -21.08 21.26 -47.26
N THR A 17 -19.77 21.07 -47.02
CA THR A 17 -19.10 19.75 -47.23
C THR A 17 -18.85 18.93 -45.94
N PHE A 18 -19.26 19.41 -44.77
CA PHE A 18 -19.09 18.67 -43.50
C PHE A 18 -20.35 17.98 -42.95
N GLU A 19 -21.54 18.24 -43.50
CA GLU A 19 -22.80 17.66 -42.99
C GLU A 19 -23.26 16.35 -43.66
N ASN A 20 -22.48 15.76 -44.57
CA ASN A 20 -22.85 14.49 -45.20
C ASN A 20 -21.73 13.44 -45.24
N ARG A 21 -20.97 13.30 -44.14
CA ARG A 21 -20.18 12.09 -43.88
C ARG A 21 -21.10 11.09 -43.17
N GLN A 22 -21.57 10.10 -43.93
CA GLN A 22 -22.44 9.00 -43.51
C GLN A 22 -22.26 8.63 -42.02
N LYS A 23 -23.30 8.82 -41.19
CA LYS A 23 -23.32 8.29 -39.82
C LYS A 23 -23.14 6.78 -39.90
N GLU A 24 -21.96 6.30 -39.52
CA GLU A 24 -21.68 4.88 -39.42
C GLU A 24 -22.76 4.22 -38.54
N PRO A 25 -23.40 3.12 -39.01
CA PRO A 25 -24.46 2.46 -38.26
C PRO A 25 -23.91 1.90 -36.96
N ASP A 26 -24.71 1.96 -35.89
CA ASP A 26 -24.26 1.57 -34.54
C ASP A 26 -23.75 0.12 -34.49
N ILE A 27 -24.28 -0.77 -35.32
CA ILE A 27 -23.81 -2.16 -35.45
C ILE A 27 -22.33 -2.21 -35.88
N ALA A 28 -21.92 -1.39 -36.85
CA ALA A 28 -20.54 -1.36 -37.34
C ALA A 28 -19.59 -0.77 -36.29
N LEU A 29 -20.03 0.28 -35.57
CA LEU A 29 -19.29 0.84 -34.45
C LEU A 29 -19.10 -0.17 -33.32
N VAL A 30 -20.14 -0.96 -33.00
CA VAL A 30 -20.07 -2.00 -31.97
C VAL A 30 -19.10 -3.11 -32.37
N GLN A 31 -19.14 -3.58 -33.62
CA GLN A 31 -18.23 -4.60 -34.11
C GLN A 31 -16.76 -4.15 -34.08
N ARG A 32 -16.48 -2.90 -34.45
CA ARG A 32 -15.14 -2.33 -34.34
C ARG A 32 -14.69 -2.17 -32.90
N ALA A 33 -15.56 -1.64 -32.05
CA ALA A 33 -15.26 -1.45 -30.64
C ALA A 33 -15.03 -2.79 -29.90
N GLN A 34 -15.68 -3.88 -30.33
CA GLN A 34 -15.41 -5.24 -29.86
C GLN A 34 -13.99 -5.75 -30.16
N THR A 35 -13.34 -5.21 -31.19
CA THR A 35 -11.95 -5.53 -31.55
C THR A 35 -10.91 -4.65 -30.85
N GLY A 36 -11.35 -3.75 -29.95
CA GLY A 36 -10.46 -2.86 -29.20
C GLY A 36 -10.30 -1.47 -29.80
N ASP A 37 -11.10 -1.10 -30.81
CA ASP A 37 -11.11 0.25 -31.40
C ASP A 37 -11.73 1.26 -30.43
N THR A 38 -10.86 2.05 -29.78
CA THR A 38 -11.24 3.06 -28.80
C THR A 38 -12.02 4.24 -29.40
N GLU A 39 -11.79 4.55 -30.68
CA GLU A 39 -12.49 5.65 -31.38
C GLU A 39 -13.95 5.25 -31.67
N ALA A 40 -14.16 4.01 -32.12
CA ALA A 40 -15.49 3.45 -32.32
C ALA A 40 -16.28 3.37 -31.01
N PHE A 41 -15.63 2.99 -29.90
CA PHE A 41 -16.24 3.01 -28.57
C PHE A 41 -16.62 4.45 -28.16
N GLY A 42 -15.69 5.40 -28.33
CA GLY A 42 -15.93 6.81 -28.00
C GLY A 42 -17.16 7.38 -28.71
N GLU A 43 -17.35 7.06 -29.98
CA GLU A 43 -18.50 7.50 -30.76
C GLU A 43 -19.82 6.85 -30.28
N LEU A 44 -19.82 5.56 -29.92
CA LEU A 44 -20.97 4.91 -29.29
C LEU A 44 -21.35 5.58 -27.97
N ILE A 45 -20.37 5.85 -27.11
CA ILE A 45 -20.62 6.50 -25.83
C ILE A 45 -21.17 7.92 -26.04
N ARG A 46 -20.62 8.68 -26.99
CA ARG A 46 -21.11 10.02 -27.32
C ARG A 46 -22.59 10.00 -27.74
N ARG A 47 -23.03 8.98 -28.49
CA ARG A 47 -24.43 8.81 -28.93
C ARG A 47 -25.37 8.42 -27.79
N TYR A 48 -24.93 7.53 -26.90
CA TYR A 48 -25.82 6.89 -25.92
C TYR A 48 -25.73 7.44 -24.49
N ARG A 49 -24.66 8.17 -24.13
CA ARG A 49 -24.43 8.72 -22.77
C ARG A 49 -25.60 9.55 -22.26
N GLY A 50 -26.16 10.43 -23.10
CA GLY A 50 -27.30 11.27 -22.70
C GLY A 50 -28.57 10.46 -22.39
N GLN A 51 -28.79 9.34 -23.08
CA GLN A 51 -29.92 8.46 -22.83
C GLN A 51 -29.69 7.59 -21.58
N LEU A 52 -28.47 7.09 -21.39
CA LEU A 52 -28.08 6.33 -20.21
C LEU A 52 -28.13 7.20 -18.94
N PHE A 53 -27.65 8.45 -18.99
CA PHE A 53 -27.73 9.39 -17.88
C PHE A 53 -29.18 9.63 -17.43
N ARG A 54 -30.09 9.87 -18.39
CA ARG A 54 -31.53 10.02 -18.07
C ARG A 54 -32.11 8.76 -17.43
N TYR A 55 -31.71 7.59 -17.92
CA TYR A 55 -32.14 6.31 -17.39
C TYR A 55 -31.66 6.07 -15.95
N VAL A 56 -30.37 6.28 -15.68
CA VAL A 56 -29.80 6.13 -14.33
C VAL A 56 -30.35 7.17 -13.37
N ARG A 57 -30.47 8.44 -13.79
CA ARG A 57 -31.07 9.49 -12.97
C ARG A 57 -32.51 9.17 -12.57
N ALA A 58 -33.29 8.54 -13.45
CA ALA A 58 -34.64 8.09 -13.13
C ALA A 58 -34.65 6.95 -12.10
N LEU A 59 -33.59 6.14 -12.02
CA LEU A 59 -33.43 5.10 -11.00
C LEU A 59 -32.96 5.68 -9.66
N THR A 60 -31.93 6.53 -9.67
CA THR A 60 -31.26 7.03 -8.46
C THR A 60 -31.91 8.25 -7.84
N HIS A 61 -32.68 9.02 -8.62
CA HIS A 61 -33.24 10.32 -8.25
C HIS A 61 -32.17 11.37 -7.86
N ASP A 62 -30.91 11.16 -8.24
CA ASP A 62 -29.75 11.97 -7.88
C ASP A 62 -28.84 12.14 -9.10
N SER A 63 -28.61 13.38 -9.52
CA SER A 63 -27.86 13.70 -10.72
C SER A 63 -26.35 13.51 -10.58
N TYR A 64 -25.80 13.74 -9.39
CA TYR A 64 -24.36 13.56 -9.15
C TYR A 64 -24.05 12.07 -9.11
N LEU A 65 -24.85 11.32 -8.35
CA LEU A 65 -24.72 9.86 -8.28
C LEU A 65 -24.94 9.20 -9.64
N ALA A 66 -25.86 9.72 -10.46
CA ALA A 66 -26.07 9.21 -11.81
C ALA A 66 -24.84 9.41 -12.71
N GLU A 67 -24.10 10.50 -12.56
CA GLU A 67 -22.87 10.74 -13.33
C GLU A 67 -21.77 9.75 -12.92
N ASP A 68 -21.58 9.53 -11.62
CA ASP A 68 -20.62 8.56 -11.09
C ASP A 68 -20.92 7.13 -11.58
N ILE A 69 -22.18 6.71 -11.47
CA ILE A 69 -22.63 5.39 -11.97
C ILE A 69 -22.43 5.25 -13.48
N ILE A 70 -22.62 6.33 -14.24
CA ILE A 70 -22.37 6.32 -15.67
C ILE A 70 -20.87 6.16 -15.93
N GLN A 71 -20.00 6.90 -15.24
CA GLN A 71 -18.55 6.75 -15.41
C GLN A 71 -18.08 5.32 -15.12
N ASP A 72 -18.49 4.75 -13.99
CA ASP A 72 -18.17 3.36 -13.62
C ASP A 72 -18.76 2.37 -14.63
N GLY A 73 -19.99 2.61 -15.07
CA GLY A 73 -20.65 1.80 -16.07
C GLY A 73 -19.96 1.84 -17.44
N LEU A 74 -19.37 2.97 -17.81
CA LEU A 74 -18.62 3.13 -19.07
C LEU A 74 -17.28 2.39 -19.03
N ILE A 75 -16.56 2.45 -17.91
CA ILE A 75 -15.32 1.68 -17.72
C ILE A 75 -15.61 0.18 -17.83
N ARG A 76 -16.67 -0.28 -17.13
CA ARG A 76 -17.11 -1.68 -17.20
C ARG A 76 -17.55 -2.06 -18.60
N ALA A 77 -18.31 -1.21 -19.28
CA ALA A 77 -18.73 -1.44 -20.64
C ALA A 77 -17.53 -1.56 -21.59
N PHE A 78 -16.50 -0.74 -21.43
CA PHE A 78 -15.29 -0.86 -22.22
C PHE A 78 -14.61 -2.23 -22.02
N ILE A 79 -14.44 -2.64 -20.76
CA ILE A 79 -13.83 -3.94 -20.40
C ILE A 79 -14.66 -5.13 -20.92
N HIS A 80 -15.99 -5.03 -20.89
CA HIS A 80 -16.90 -6.13 -21.17
C HIS A 80 -17.53 -6.06 -22.57
N MET A 81 -17.16 -5.07 -23.39
CA MET A 81 -17.73 -4.86 -24.73
C MET A 81 -17.66 -6.10 -25.60
N GLY A 82 -16.61 -6.88 -25.40
CA GLY A 82 -16.41 -8.14 -26.10
C GLY A 82 -17.44 -9.24 -25.83
N GLN A 83 -18.20 -9.13 -24.74
CA GLN A 83 -19.23 -10.10 -24.33
C GLN A 83 -20.60 -9.85 -24.98
N LEU A 84 -20.77 -8.72 -25.70
CA LEU A 84 -22.05 -8.40 -26.33
C LEU A 84 -22.33 -9.33 -27.51
N GLN A 85 -23.19 -10.32 -27.30
CA GLN A 85 -23.51 -11.34 -28.32
C GLN A 85 -24.29 -10.81 -29.53
N ASN A 86 -25.04 -9.73 -29.36
CA ASN A 86 -25.79 -9.10 -30.46
C ASN A 86 -25.56 -7.59 -30.45
N ALA A 87 -24.89 -7.11 -31.49
CA ALA A 87 -24.55 -5.70 -31.67
C ALA A 87 -25.79 -4.79 -31.72
N GLU A 88 -26.94 -5.28 -32.19
CA GLU A 88 -28.21 -4.55 -32.20
C GLU A 88 -28.76 -4.28 -30.80
N ARG A 89 -28.30 -5.02 -29.79
CA ARG A 89 -28.75 -4.91 -28.40
C ARG A 89 -27.81 -4.07 -27.54
N PHE A 90 -26.87 -3.35 -28.13
CA PHE A 90 -25.89 -2.53 -27.41
C PHE A 90 -26.52 -1.64 -26.34
N MET A 91 -27.60 -0.91 -26.68
CA MET A 91 -28.26 -0.04 -25.72
C MET A 91 -28.89 -0.80 -24.55
N ALA A 92 -29.55 -1.93 -24.81
CA ALA A 92 -30.17 -2.75 -23.77
C ALA A 92 -29.11 -3.38 -22.83
N TRP A 93 -27.97 -3.77 -23.39
CA TRP A 93 -26.82 -4.27 -22.65
C TRP A 93 -26.19 -3.18 -21.78
N MET A 94 -25.96 -1.99 -22.34
CA MET A 94 -25.48 -0.83 -21.58
C MET A 94 -26.42 -0.45 -20.43
N GLN A 95 -27.73 -0.43 -20.69
CA GLN A 95 -28.75 -0.19 -19.67
C GLN A 95 -28.68 -1.22 -18.53
N ARG A 96 -28.38 -2.48 -18.84
CA ARG A 96 -28.21 -3.53 -17.82
C ARG A 96 -26.99 -3.26 -16.93
N ILE A 97 -25.85 -2.89 -17.52
CA ILE A 97 -24.62 -2.57 -16.78
C ILE A 97 -24.86 -1.39 -15.82
N VAL A 98 -25.36 -0.27 -16.34
CA VAL A 98 -25.55 0.95 -15.53
C VAL A 98 -26.67 0.78 -14.50
N ARG A 99 -27.70 -0.03 -14.79
CA ARG A 99 -28.73 -0.41 -13.82
C ARG A 99 -28.15 -1.19 -12.65
N ASN A 100 -27.30 -2.17 -12.93
CA ASN A 100 -26.66 -2.99 -11.90
C ASN A 100 -25.73 -2.15 -11.01
N GLN A 101 -25.01 -1.18 -11.60
CA GLN A 101 -24.22 -0.20 -10.83
C GLN A 101 -25.12 0.70 -9.98
N ALA A 102 -26.23 1.21 -10.54
CA ALA A 102 -27.17 2.04 -9.79
C ALA A 102 -27.72 1.32 -8.55
N TYR A 103 -28.17 0.07 -8.69
CA TYR A 103 -28.65 -0.72 -7.55
C TYR A 103 -27.54 -1.00 -6.52
N SER A 104 -26.32 -1.27 -6.98
CA SER A 104 -25.17 -1.50 -6.09
C SER A 104 -24.85 -0.25 -5.26
N HIS A 105 -24.85 0.93 -5.89
CA HIS A 105 -24.63 2.21 -5.20
C HIS A 105 -25.76 2.57 -4.24
N MET A 106 -27.01 2.39 -4.64
CA MET A 106 -28.17 2.66 -3.79
C MET A 106 -28.17 1.75 -2.55
N GLN A 107 -27.80 0.48 -2.71
CA GLN A 107 -27.73 -0.48 -1.61
C GLN A 107 -26.58 -0.18 -0.62
N ARG A 108 -25.42 0.30 -1.10
CA ARG A 108 -24.34 0.78 -0.22
C ARG A 108 -24.76 2.00 0.60
N ARG A 109 -25.53 2.92 0.01
CA ARG A 109 -26.05 4.11 0.68
C ARG A 109 -27.09 3.79 1.76
N GLU A 110 -27.90 2.75 1.58
CA GLU A 110 -28.79 2.24 2.63
C GLU A 110 -28.00 1.56 3.76
N GLN A 111 -26.97 0.78 3.44
CA GLN A 111 -26.11 0.13 4.44
C GLN A 111 -25.29 1.14 5.28
N GLN A 112 -24.97 2.31 4.74
CA GLN A 112 -24.36 3.43 5.49
C GLN A 112 -25.33 4.10 6.48
N ARG A 113 -26.66 3.93 6.34
CA ARG A 113 -27.65 4.38 7.35
C ARG A 113 -27.90 3.35 8.46
N GLU A 114 -27.46 2.10 8.28
CA GLU A 114 -27.63 0.99 9.22
C GLU A 114 -26.29 0.44 9.74
N GLN A 115 -25.37 1.34 10.11
CA GLN A 115 -23.99 1.04 10.57
C GLN A 115 -23.90 0.39 11.96
N HIS A 116 -24.68 -0.66 12.24
CA HIS A 116 -24.47 -1.48 13.43
C HIS A 116 -24.40 -2.99 13.17
N PHE A 117 -24.63 -3.46 11.93
CA PHE A 117 -24.54 -4.90 11.60
C PHE A 117 -23.50 -5.24 10.51
N SER A 118 -23.08 -4.27 9.71
CA SER A 118 -22.12 -4.44 8.60
C SER A 118 -20.64 -4.31 8.99
N SER A 119 -20.32 -3.79 10.18
CA SER A 119 -18.94 -3.68 10.68
C SER A 119 -18.26 -5.05 10.87
N PHE A 120 -19.03 -6.14 10.94
CA PHE A 120 -18.51 -7.52 10.92
C PHE A 120 -18.00 -7.96 9.54
N PHE A 121 -18.38 -7.26 8.47
CA PHE A 121 -18.08 -7.60 7.08
C PHE A 121 -17.00 -6.71 6.44
N ALA A 122 -16.52 -5.69 7.15
CA ALA A 122 -15.54 -4.70 6.67
C ALA A 122 -14.08 -5.05 6.96
N PHE A 123 -13.73 -6.33 7.15
CA PHE A 123 -12.32 -6.74 7.00
C PHE A 123 -11.97 -6.69 5.51
N GLY A 124 -11.37 -5.58 5.08
CA GLY A 124 -10.87 -5.36 3.72
C GLY A 124 -11.67 -4.37 2.87
N ALA A 125 -12.37 -3.42 3.48
CA ALA A 125 -13.02 -2.34 2.74
C ALA A 125 -12.77 -1.00 3.43
N ASP A 126 -11.52 -0.51 3.38
CA ASP A 126 -11.26 0.93 3.34
C ASP A 126 -10.04 1.23 2.45
N ASP A 127 -10.37 2.04 1.43
CA ASP A 127 -9.61 2.88 0.49
C ASP A 127 -8.10 2.67 0.26
N ASP A 128 -7.83 2.07 -0.92
CA ASP A 128 -6.82 2.33 -1.98
C ASP A 128 -6.55 1.05 -2.82
N SER A 129 -7.26 -0.05 -2.51
CA SER A 129 -7.22 -1.34 -3.20
C SER A 129 -8.11 -1.40 -4.46
N TRP A 130 -8.05 -0.39 -5.31
CA TRP A 130 -8.67 -0.48 -6.64
C TRP A 130 -7.90 -1.44 -7.58
N SER A 131 -6.66 -1.87 -7.25
CA SER A 131 -5.88 -2.74 -8.14
C SER A 131 -6.13 -4.27 -7.99
N ASP A 132 -6.38 -4.80 -6.79
CA ASP A 132 -6.39 -6.26 -6.57
C ASP A 132 -7.78 -6.90 -6.70
N ARG A 133 -8.84 -6.18 -6.30
CA ARG A 133 -10.24 -6.55 -6.61
C ARG A 133 -10.41 -6.65 -8.13
N ASP A 134 -9.81 -5.72 -8.85
CA ASP A 134 -9.79 -5.69 -10.30
C ASP A 134 -8.88 -6.78 -10.87
N SER A 135 -7.76 -7.17 -10.23
CA SER A 135 -6.92 -8.27 -10.75
C SER A 135 -7.64 -9.62 -10.76
N LEU A 136 -8.26 -10.06 -9.67
CA LEU A 136 -8.98 -11.35 -9.66
C LEU A 136 -10.24 -11.28 -10.53
N ASP A 137 -10.96 -10.15 -10.50
CA ASP A 137 -12.15 -9.98 -11.34
C ASP A 137 -11.74 -9.91 -12.83
N MET A 138 -10.62 -9.27 -13.18
CA MET A 138 -10.03 -9.29 -14.52
C MET A 138 -9.53 -10.67 -14.90
N THR A 139 -8.87 -11.41 -14.01
CA THR A 139 -8.45 -12.79 -14.28
C THR A 139 -9.68 -13.65 -14.52
N LEU A 140 -10.67 -13.67 -13.63
CA LEU A 140 -11.92 -14.41 -13.83
C LEU A 140 -12.64 -13.96 -15.09
N ASN A 141 -12.77 -12.66 -15.35
CA ASN A 141 -13.39 -12.13 -16.55
C ASN A 141 -12.61 -12.51 -17.82
N HIS A 142 -11.28 -12.48 -17.79
CA HIS A 142 -10.43 -12.90 -18.90
C HIS A 142 -10.53 -14.41 -19.15
N LEU A 143 -10.46 -15.21 -18.09
CA LEU A 143 -10.64 -16.66 -18.13
C LEU A 143 -12.02 -17.03 -18.73
N LEU A 144 -13.08 -16.34 -18.31
CA LEU A 144 -14.46 -16.55 -18.79
C LEU A 144 -14.72 -15.96 -20.20
N ASN A 145 -14.08 -14.85 -20.55
CA ASN A 145 -14.21 -14.22 -21.88
C ASN A 145 -13.58 -15.06 -22.98
N GLN A 146 -12.48 -15.76 -22.70
CA GLN A 146 -11.84 -16.63 -23.67
C GLN A 146 -12.66 -17.89 -23.98
N THR A 147 -13.46 -18.38 -23.03
CA THR A 147 -14.34 -19.54 -23.27
C THR A 147 -15.52 -19.23 -24.17
N ASP A 148 -16.07 -18.01 -24.12
CA ASP A 148 -17.26 -17.64 -24.91
C ASP A 148 -16.94 -17.11 -26.32
N ARG A 149 -15.87 -16.32 -26.50
CA ARG A 149 -15.62 -15.58 -27.77
C ARG A 149 -15.11 -16.42 -28.95
N ARG A 150 -14.65 -17.66 -28.74
CA ARG A 150 -14.10 -18.52 -29.82
C ARG A 150 -14.91 -19.79 -30.09
N SER A 151 -16.08 -19.92 -29.48
CA SER A 151 -17.03 -21.00 -29.75
C SER A 151 -17.72 -20.87 -31.13
N GLN A 152 -17.49 -19.78 -31.87
CA GLN A 152 -18.07 -19.53 -33.19
C GLN A 152 -17.04 -19.47 -34.34
N GLU A 153 -15.73 -19.55 -34.09
CA GLU A 153 -14.70 -19.66 -35.13
C GLU A 153 -14.05 -21.04 -35.08
N THR A 154 -14.54 -21.96 -35.91
CA THR A 154 -13.96 -23.30 -36.05
C THR A 154 -12.74 -23.31 -36.99
N HIS A 155 -11.69 -23.98 -36.51
CA HIS A 155 -10.59 -24.66 -37.22
C HIS A 155 -9.40 -23.85 -37.77
N ASP A 156 -8.21 -24.02 -37.14
CA ASP A 156 -7.15 -24.90 -37.70
C ASP A 156 -5.81 -24.94 -36.90
N ASP A 157 -5.75 -24.41 -35.67
CA ASP A 157 -4.51 -24.43 -34.88
C ASP A 157 -4.56 -25.42 -33.69
N PRO A 158 -3.80 -26.54 -33.72
CA PRO A 158 -3.68 -27.48 -32.61
C PRO A 158 -3.23 -26.83 -31.30
N TYR A 159 -2.39 -25.79 -31.34
CA TYR A 159 -1.95 -25.08 -30.13
C TYR A 159 -3.10 -24.35 -29.45
N GLN A 160 -4.04 -23.80 -30.23
CA GLN A 160 -5.21 -23.11 -29.68
C GLN A 160 -6.21 -24.08 -29.03
N ALA A 161 -6.40 -25.27 -29.60
CA ALA A 161 -7.26 -26.30 -29.01
C ALA A 161 -6.72 -26.81 -27.67
N VAL A 162 -5.40 -27.01 -27.57
CA VAL A 162 -4.73 -27.41 -26.32
C VAL A 162 -4.85 -26.28 -25.27
N ALA A 163 -4.58 -25.03 -25.63
CA ALA A 163 -4.72 -23.89 -24.72
C ALA A 163 -6.17 -23.71 -24.21
N GLN A 164 -7.18 -23.92 -25.07
CA GLN A 164 -8.59 -23.89 -24.66
C GLN A 164 -8.94 -24.99 -23.65
N GLN A 165 -8.41 -26.19 -23.86
CA GLN A 165 -8.63 -27.31 -22.95
C GLN A 165 -7.95 -27.06 -21.60
N GLU A 166 -6.71 -26.55 -21.59
CA GLU A 166 -6.01 -26.14 -20.36
C GLU A 166 -6.76 -25.04 -19.61
N MET A 167 -7.26 -24.04 -20.31
CA MET A 167 -8.03 -22.93 -19.74
C MET A 167 -9.32 -23.41 -19.05
N ARG A 168 -10.12 -24.26 -19.72
CA ARG A 168 -11.34 -24.84 -19.13
C ARG A 168 -11.01 -25.71 -17.92
N ASN A 169 -9.94 -26.49 -18.00
CA ASN A 169 -9.48 -27.30 -16.89
C ASN A 169 -9.11 -26.44 -15.68
N ASN A 170 -8.44 -25.31 -15.88
CA ASN A 170 -8.06 -24.40 -14.80
C ASN A 170 -9.28 -23.73 -14.14
N LEU A 171 -10.27 -23.29 -14.93
CA LEU A 171 -11.54 -22.79 -14.41
C LEU A 171 -12.31 -23.86 -13.61
N HIS A 172 -12.37 -25.09 -14.13
CA HIS A 172 -13.00 -26.21 -13.42
C HIS A 172 -12.31 -26.51 -12.09
N LYS A 173 -10.96 -26.48 -12.05
CA LYS A 173 -10.19 -26.63 -10.81
C LYS A 173 -10.54 -25.54 -9.80
N LEU A 174 -10.55 -24.27 -10.23
CA LEU A 174 -10.85 -23.12 -9.36
C LEU A 174 -12.27 -23.16 -8.79
N LEU A 175 -13.27 -23.48 -9.62
CA LEU A 175 -14.67 -23.57 -9.18
C LEU A 175 -14.97 -24.84 -8.38
N GLY A 176 -14.11 -25.85 -8.43
CA GLY A 176 -14.27 -27.09 -7.67
C GLY A 176 -14.26 -26.93 -6.15
N CYS A 177 -13.82 -25.78 -5.62
CA CYS A 177 -13.93 -25.45 -4.19
C CYS A 177 -15.34 -25.03 -3.75
N LEU A 178 -16.25 -24.78 -4.70
CA LEU A 178 -17.63 -24.37 -4.45
C LEU A 178 -18.56 -25.58 -4.51
N ASN A 179 -19.57 -25.60 -3.65
CA ASN A 179 -20.65 -26.60 -3.81
C ASN A 179 -21.54 -26.24 -5.02
N GLU A 180 -22.38 -27.17 -5.48
CA GLU A 180 -23.21 -26.96 -6.68
C GLU A 180 -24.04 -25.68 -6.63
N ARG A 181 -24.64 -25.36 -5.46
CA ARG A 181 -25.45 -24.17 -5.29
C ARG A 181 -24.63 -22.88 -5.31
N GLU A 182 -23.50 -22.87 -4.61
CA GLU A 182 -22.52 -21.77 -4.60
C GLU A 182 -21.99 -21.51 -6.00
N GLN A 183 -21.67 -22.58 -6.75
CA GLN A 183 -21.17 -22.51 -8.10
C GLN A 183 -22.23 -21.95 -9.06
N GLN A 184 -23.49 -22.39 -8.95
CA GLN A 184 -24.58 -21.84 -9.77
C GLN A 184 -24.79 -20.35 -9.51
N VAL A 185 -24.85 -19.92 -8.24
CA VAL A 185 -25.01 -18.49 -7.88
C VAL A 185 -23.81 -17.67 -8.34
N PHE A 186 -22.59 -18.15 -8.12
CA PHE A 186 -21.36 -17.48 -8.54
C PHE A 186 -21.30 -17.35 -10.06
N THR A 187 -21.59 -18.43 -10.79
CA THR A 187 -21.60 -18.44 -12.26
C THR A 187 -22.70 -17.54 -12.82
N SER A 188 -23.89 -17.53 -12.23
CA SER A 188 -24.99 -16.61 -12.63
C SER A 188 -24.63 -15.14 -12.43
N TYR A 189 -23.86 -14.80 -11.39
CA TYR A 189 -23.40 -13.43 -11.21
C TYR A 189 -22.32 -13.06 -12.24
N TRP A 190 -21.32 -13.92 -12.46
CA TRP A 190 -20.17 -13.62 -13.31
C TRP A 190 -20.43 -13.81 -14.81
N MET A 191 -21.09 -14.89 -15.23
CA MET A 191 -21.36 -15.18 -16.64
C MET A 191 -22.67 -14.54 -17.13
N GLU A 192 -23.76 -14.70 -16.39
CA GLU A 192 -25.08 -14.22 -16.81
C GLU A 192 -25.34 -12.76 -16.40
N GLN A 193 -24.41 -12.15 -15.65
CA GLN A 193 -24.49 -10.77 -15.12
C GLN A 193 -25.83 -10.50 -14.41
N LEU A 194 -26.39 -11.50 -13.72
CA LEU A 194 -27.64 -11.34 -12.99
C LEU A 194 -27.44 -10.40 -11.79
N SER A 195 -28.42 -9.54 -11.55
CA SER A 195 -28.44 -8.74 -10.33
C SER A 195 -28.68 -9.63 -9.11
N THR A 196 -28.32 -9.15 -7.92
CA THR A 196 -28.56 -9.90 -6.68
C THR A 196 -30.05 -10.15 -6.42
N GLN A 197 -30.92 -9.27 -6.92
CA GLN A 197 -32.39 -9.44 -6.88
C GLN A 197 -32.88 -10.48 -7.89
N GLU A 198 -32.36 -10.47 -9.12
CA GLU A 198 -32.68 -11.47 -10.14
C GLU A 198 -32.25 -12.88 -9.68
N MET A 199 -31.07 -12.98 -9.05
CA MET A 199 -30.59 -14.23 -8.45
C MET A 199 -31.40 -14.65 -7.22
N ALA A 200 -31.80 -13.71 -6.36
CA ALA A 200 -32.67 -13.98 -5.23
C ALA A 200 -33.99 -14.64 -5.70
N CYS A 201 -34.60 -14.10 -6.76
CA CYS A 201 -35.78 -14.68 -7.38
C CYS A 201 -35.48 -16.06 -8.01
N ARG A 202 -34.42 -16.18 -8.81
CA ARG A 202 -34.07 -17.42 -9.53
C ARG A 202 -33.76 -18.59 -8.60
N PHE A 203 -33.04 -18.34 -7.52
CA PHE A 203 -32.57 -19.38 -6.60
C PHE A 203 -33.44 -19.54 -5.34
N ASN A 204 -34.57 -18.83 -5.29
CA ASN A 204 -35.48 -18.75 -4.14
C ASN A 204 -34.71 -18.44 -2.83
N LEU A 205 -33.95 -17.34 -2.88
CA LEU A 205 -33.09 -16.84 -1.81
C LEU A 205 -33.46 -15.40 -1.47
N THR A 206 -33.01 -14.93 -0.30
CA THR A 206 -33.01 -13.49 -0.02
C THR A 206 -31.79 -12.84 -0.68
N SER A 207 -31.91 -11.56 -1.06
CA SER A 207 -30.76 -10.80 -1.60
C SER A 207 -29.56 -10.84 -0.65
N ALA A 208 -29.80 -10.76 0.67
CA ALA A 208 -28.77 -10.89 1.69
C ALA A 208 -28.05 -12.24 1.65
N ASN A 209 -28.78 -13.35 1.47
CA ASN A 209 -28.17 -14.68 1.36
C ASN A 209 -27.38 -14.84 0.05
N VAL A 210 -27.86 -14.26 -1.06
CA VAL A 210 -27.10 -14.21 -2.33
C VAL A 210 -25.78 -13.47 -2.13
N TYR A 211 -25.78 -12.32 -1.46
CA TYR A 211 -24.54 -11.60 -1.13
C TYR A 211 -23.59 -12.43 -0.27
N GLN A 212 -24.11 -13.13 0.75
CA GLN A 212 -23.31 -14.01 1.60
C GLN A 212 -22.67 -15.15 0.79
N ILE A 213 -23.43 -15.78 -0.11
CA ILE A 213 -22.92 -16.82 -1.00
C ILE A 213 -21.82 -16.26 -1.90
N LEU A 214 -22.06 -15.15 -2.59
CA LEU A 214 -21.07 -14.55 -3.49
C LEU A 214 -19.78 -14.18 -2.75
N SER A 215 -19.90 -13.57 -1.57
CA SER A 215 -18.75 -13.20 -0.73
C SER A 215 -17.93 -14.43 -0.31
N ARG A 216 -18.59 -15.47 0.20
CA ARG A 216 -17.93 -16.72 0.62
C ARG A 216 -17.31 -17.47 -0.57
N SER A 217 -18.03 -17.56 -1.68
CA SER A 217 -17.54 -18.19 -2.91
C SER A 217 -16.31 -17.47 -3.45
N ARG A 218 -16.35 -16.14 -3.52
CA ARG A 218 -15.20 -15.33 -3.94
C ARG A 218 -13.98 -15.57 -3.07
N LYS A 219 -14.18 -15.58 -1.75
CA LYS A 219 -13.11 -15.85 -0.78
C LYS A 219 -12.52 -17.24 -0.98
N LYS A 220 -13.34 -18.28 -1.16
CA LYS A 220 -12.87 -19.65 -1.45
C LYS A 220 -12.06 -19.74 -2.75
N VAL A 221 -12.59 -19.18 -3.83
CA VAL A 221 -11.94 -19.17 -5.16
C VAL A 221 -10.63 -18.40 -5.11
N SER A 222 -10.60 -17.24 -4.44
CA SER A 222 -9.39 -16.44 -4.26
C SER A 222 -8.30 -17.22 -3.49
N GLN A 223 -8.66 -17.90 -2.40
CA GLN A 223 -7.71 -18.69 -1.62
C GLN A 223 -7.15 -19.88 -2.42
N LEU A 224 -8.00 -20.58 -3.17
CA LEU A 224 -7.55 -21.66 -4.04
C LEU A 224 -6.67 -21.15 -5.18
N HIS A 225 -7.02 -20.00 -5.77
CA HIS A 225 -6.20 -19.37 -6.81
C HIS A 225 -4.80 -19.06 -6.29
N ILE A 226 -4.67 -18.40 -5.13
CA ILE A 226 -3.35 -18.09 -4.53
C ILE A 226 -2.56 -19.39 -4.30
N HIS A 227 -3.21 -20.43 -3.78
CA HIS A 227 -2.55 -21.72 -3.55
C HIS A 227 -2.01 -22.32 -4.85
N LEU A 228 -2.83 -22.39 -5.91
CA LEU A 228 -2.41 -22.92 -7.20
C LEU A 228 -1.28 -22.07 -7.82
N SER A 229 -1.35 -20.73 -7.71
CA SER A 229 -0.29 -19.85 -8.19
C SER A 229 1.04 -20.06 -7.47
N VAL A 230 1.04 -20.41 -6.17
CA VAL A 230 2.25 -20.80 -5.45
C VAL A 230 2.81 -22.12 -5.96
N GLU A 231 1.95 -23.11 -6.23
CA GLU A 231 2.39 -24.40 -6.79
C GLU A 231 3.00 -24.24 -8.20
N GLU A 232 2.38 -23.45 -9.06
CA GLU A 232 2.88 -23.13 -10.40
C GLU A 232 4.25 -22.43 -10.33
N MET A 233 4.37 -21.41 -9.47
CA MET A 233 5.63 -20.70 -9.22
C MET A 233 6.75 -21.63 -8.73
N LEU A 234 6.45 -22.54 -7.80
CA LEU A 234 7.43 -23.52 -7.31
C LEU A 234 7.86 -24.50 -8.41
N ALA A 235 6.92 -24.95 -9.25
CA ALA A 235 7.24 -25.82 -10.39
C ALA A 235 8.17 -25.12 -11.39
N GLU A 236 7.92 -23.84 -11.68
CA GLU A 236 8.79 -23.01 -12.52
C GLU A 236 10.19 -22.87 -11.91
N TRP A 237 10.30 -22.51 -10.63
CA TRP A 237 11.61 -22.35 -9.97
C TRP A 237 12.41 -23.65 -9.89
N ASN A 238 11.75 -24.77 -9.60
CA ASN A 238 12.39 -26.08 -9.58
C ASN A 238 12.96 -26.47 -10.95
N SER A 239 12.40 -25.95 -12.05
CA SER A 239 12.92 -26.19 -13.40
C SER A 239 14.20 -25.39 -13.71
N ILE A 240 14.40 -24.23 -13.08
CA ILE A 240 15.55 -23.34 -13.28
C ILE A 240 16.79 -23.85 -12.52
N GLY A 241 16.57 -24.61 -11.44
CA GLY A 241 17.62 -25.12 -10.56
C GLY A 241 17.94 -24.16 -9.40
N GLN A 242 18.48 -24.73 -8.31
CA GLN A 242 18.78 -24.05 -7.03
C GLN A 242 17.54 -23.78 -6.16
N ASP A 243 17.05 -24.86 -5.55
CA ASP A 243 15.86 -24.96 -4.68
C ASP A 243 16.08 -24.50 -3.24
N ARG A 244 17.34 -24.27 -2.85
CA ARG A 244 17.68 -23.82 -1.49
C ARG A 244 18.87 -22.86 -1.48
N VAL A 245 18.70 -21.71 -0.85
CA VAL A 245 19.76 -20.73 -0.58
C VAL A 245 19.58 -20.16 0.81
N ILE A 246 20.65 -20.13 1.59
CA ILE A 246 20.68 -19.55 2.93
C ILE A 246 21.92 -18.67 3.00
N LEU A 247 21.73 -17.37 3.23
CA LEU A 247 22.81 -16.42 3.47
C LEU A 247 23.32 -16.56 4.91
N GLU A 248 24.38 -15.84 5.25
CA GLU A 248 24.80 -15.74 6.65
C GLU A 248 23.64 -15.21 7.52
N GLU A 249 23.56 -15.65 8.77
CA GLU A 249 22.48 -15.25 9.66
C GLU A 249 22.74 -13.81 10.16
N PRO A 250 21.76 -12.89 10.05
CA PRO A 250 21.91 -11.54 10.56
C PRO A 250 22.09 -11.52 12.09
N LEU A 251 23.17 -10.92 12.58
CA LEU A 251 23.50 -10.91 14.01
C LEU A 251 22.89 -9.71 14.75
N SER A 252 22.55 -8.64 14.04
CA SER A 252 22.10 -7.36 14.60
C SER A 252 20.78 -7.41 15.38
N PHE A 253 20.01 -8.49 15.26
CA PHE A 253 18.76 -8.69 16.01
C PHE A 253 18.96 -9.40 17.36
N ARG A 254 20.14 -9.98 17.62
CA ARG A 254 20.44 -10.63 18.92
C ARG A 254 20.76 -9.63 20.03
N ASP A 255 21.30 -8.47 19.67
CA ASP A 255 21.59 -7.36 20.58
C ASP A 255 21.11 -6.04 19.92
N PRO A 256 19.82 -5.69 20.07
CA PRO A 256 19.22 -4.56 19.35
C PRO A 256 19.87 -3.22 19.71
N GLN A 257 20.49 -2.58 18.72
CA GLN A 257 21.10 -1.25 18.90
C GLN A 257 20.12 -0.08 18.83
N THR A 258 18.89 -0.34 18.36
CA THR A 258 17.86 0.68 18.15
C THR A 258 16.47 0.12 18.44
N TRP A 259 15.55 1.00 18.84
CA TRP A 259 14.11 0.73 18.94
C TRP A 259 13.41 0.80 17.58
N ASN A 260 14.07 1.30 16.54
CA ASN A 260 13.51 1.38 15.21
C ASN A 260 13.87 0.13 14.39
N SER A 261 12.95 -0.85 14.35
CA SER A 261 13.19 -2.12 13.68
C SER A 261 13.41 -1.97 12.17
N ALA A 262 12.77 -0.98 11.53
CA ALA A 262 12.92 -0.72 10.10
C ALA A 262 14.35 -0.29 9.78
N ALA A 263 14.89 0.64 10.57
CA ALA A 263 16.26 1.10 10.40
C ALA A 263 17.28 0.00 10.69
N ALA A 264 17.06 -0.82 11.72
CA ALA A 264 17.89 -1.99 12.00
C ALA A 264 17.92 -2.97 10.83
N ALA A 265 16.74 -3.33 10.30
CA ALA A 265 16.60 -4.24 9.17
C ALA A 265 17.26 -3.68 7.91
N ILE A 266 17.08 -2.39 7.62
CA ILE A 266 17.70 -1.73 6.46
C ILE A 266 19.22 -1.69 6.61
N HIS A 267 19.74 -1.26 7.75
CA HIS A 267 21.18 -1.18 7.99
C HIS A 267 21.88 -2.53 7.78
N GLU A 268 21.28 -3.58 8.33
CA GLU A 268 21.77 -4.96 8.21
C GLU A 268 21.65 -5.47 6.77
N MET A 269 20.52 -5.25 6.09
CA MET A 269 20.34 -5.61 4.68
C MET A 269 21.41 -4.98 3.78
N LEU A 270 21.72 -3.69 3.98
CA LEU A 270 22.73 -2.98 3.18
C LEU A 270 24.15 -3.52 3.42
N GLY A 271 24.43 -4.12 4.58
CA GLY A 271 25.69 -4.79 4.88
C GLY A 271 26.01 -5.98 3.97
N TYR A 272 25.00 -6.61 3.37
CA TYR A 272 25.19 -7.71 2.41
C TYR A 272 25.58 -7.23 1.00
N ILE A 273 25.43 -5.94 0.71
CA ILE A 273 25.77 -5.37 -0.60
C ILE A 273 27.24 -4.93 -0.64
N GLY A 274 27.74 -4.39 0.47
CA GLY A 274 29.08 -3.81 0.58
C GLY A 274 29.24 -2.98 1.85
N PRO A 275 30.18 -2.03 1.91
CA PRO A 275 30.32 -1.11 3.03
C PRO A 275 28.99 -0.39 3.32
N SER A 276 28.34 -0.78 4.42
CA SER A 276 27.03 -0.25 4.79
C SER A 276 27.16 1.15 5.40
N PRO A 277 26.18 2.05 5.16
CA PRO A 277 26.04 3.23 5.97
C PRO A 277 25.93 2.88 7.44
N SER A 278 26.51 3.72 8.31
CA SER A 278 26.31 3.59 9.74
C SER A 278 24.82 3.66 10.09
N LEU A 279 24.42 3.08 11.22
CA LEU A 279 23.04 3.14 11.68
C LEU A 279 22.52 4.59 11.87
N PRO A 280 23.29 5.56 12.43
CA PRO A 280 22.90 6.98 12.44
C PRO A 280 22.62 7.53 11.04
N MET A 281 23.45 7.18 10.05
CA MET A 281 23.27 7.62 8.67
C MET A 281 22.00 7.02 8.04
N VAL A 282 21.71 5.73 8.28
CA VAL A 282 20.46 5.10 7.86
C VAL A 282 19.26 5.80 8.51
N MET A 283 19.29 5.99 9.84
CA MET A 283 18.23 6.63 10.61
C MET A 283 17.95 8.07 10.15
N GLY A 284 19.00 8.87 9.94
CA GLY A 284 18.89 10.26 9.51
C GLY A 284 18.41 10.41 8.06
N MET A 285 19.04 9.70 7.13
CA MET A 285 18.74 9.85 5.70
C MET A 285 17.37 9.29 5.34
N THR A 286 16.90 8.23 6.00
CA THR A 286 15.53 7.70 5.79
C THR A 286 14.46 8.59 6.42
N GLY A 287 14.86 9.57 7.24
CA GLY A 287 13.95 10.44 7.98
C GLY A 287 13.43 9.83 9.28
N LEU A 288 13.71 8.55 9.56
CA LEU A 288 13.17 7.80 10.69
C LEU A 288 13.56 8.39 12.05
N SER A 289 14.73 9.03 12.16
CA SER A 289 15.16 9.73 13.38
C SER A 289 14.32 10.98 13.72
N PHE A 290 13.57 11.52 12.76
CA PHE A 290 12.84 12.78 12.86
C PHE A 290 11.33 12.61 12.95
N ARG A 291 10.82 11.41 12.66
CA ARG A 291 9.37 11.17 12.66
C ARG A 291 8.82 11.18 14.08
N LEU A 292 7.59 11.68 14.18
CA LEU A 292 6.70 11.59 15.31
C LEU A 292 5.28 11.60 14.74
N THR A 293 4.51 10.57 15.07
CA THR A 293 3.12 10.41 14.66
C THR A 293 2.37 9.82 15.85
N ILE A 294 1.24 10.43 16.20
CA ILE A 294 0.42 10.06 17.35
C ILE A 294 -1.00 9.78 16.89
N LEU A 295 -1.57 8.70 17.42
CA LEU A 295 -2.99 8.39 17.30
C LEU A 295 -3.73 9.04 18.47
N PRO A 296 -4.59 10.05 18.21
CA PRO A 296 -5.18 10.87 19.28
C PRO A 296 -6.08 10.13 20.27
N GLN A 297 -6.60 8.94 19.92
CA GLN A 297 -7.62 8.25 20.72
C GLN A 297 -7.09 7.79 22.09
N ASP A 298 -5.88 7.21 22.11
CA ASP A 298 -5.33 6.56 23.30
C ASP A 298 -3.78 6.55 23.36
N ILE A 299 -3.11 7.27 22.46
CA ILE A 299 -1.65 7.17 22.26
C ILE A 299 -1.26 5.73 21.87
N HIS A 300 -1.94 5.24 20.84
CA HIS A 300 -1.77 3.87 20.35
C HIS A 300 -0.31 3.49 20.09
N ILE A 301 0.04 2.24 20.38
CA ILE A 301 1.39 1.70 20.21
C ILE A 301 1.90 1.78 18.75
N ALA A 302 0.99 1.76 17.78
CA ALA A 302 1.32 1.84 16.36
C ALA A 302 1.82 3.23 15.90
N GLY A 303 1.80 4.25 16.76
CA GLY A 303 2.22 5.62 16.43
C GLY A 303 3.56 5.68 15.67
N PRO A 304 4.65 5.04 16.14
CA PRO A 304 5.94 5.10 15.48
C PRO A 304 5.97 4.40 14.12
N THR A 305 5.01 3.52 13.82
CA THR A 305 4.86 2.80 12.54
C THR A 305 3.65 3.28 11.75
N ALA A 306 3.03 4.40 12.12
CA ALA A 306 1.82 4.90 11.47
C ALA A 306 2.13 5.75 10.22
N TYR A 307 2.80 5.15 9.24
CA TYR A 307 3.14 5.76 7.96
C TYR A 307 3.11 4.73 6.84
N ASN A 308 3.02 5.18 5.58
CA ASN A 308 3.10 4.29 4.42
C ASN A 308 4.53 3.73 4.29
N PHE A 309 4.69 2.43 4.55
CA PHE A 309 6.01 1.78 4.59
C PHE A 309 6.69 1.81 3.24
N LYS A 310 5.96 1.47 2.18
CA LYS A 310 6.50 1.46 0.82
C LYS A 310 7.06 2.83 0.44
N GLU A 311 6.28 3.89 0.58
CA GLU A 311 6.69 5.23 0.14
C GLU A 311 7.82 5.78 1.01
N VAL A 312 7.75 5.64 2.34
CA VAL A 312 8.77 6.18 3.24
C VAL A 312 10.10 5.43 3.11
N LEU A 313 10.08 4.09 3.12
CA LEU A 313 11.31 3.30 3.17
C LEU A 313 12.01 3.23 1.80
N THR A 314 11.27 3.14 0.69
CA THR A 314 11.88 3.13 -0.65
C THR A 314 12.52 4.48 -0.98
N ARG A 315 11.86 5.59 -0.62
CA ARG A 315 12.40 6.94 -0.73
C ARG A 315 13.61 7.16 0.17
N GLY A 316 13.58 6.65 1.40
CA GLY A 316 14.72 6.68 2.31
C GLY A 316 15.95 5.95 1.75
N LEU A 317 15.74 4.77 1.14
CA LEU A 317 16.80 4.05 0.41
C LEU A 317 17.31 4.85 -0.79
N GLN A 318 16.42 5.51 -1.53
CA GLN A 318 16.80 6.39 -2.64
C GLN A 318 17.69 7.55 -2.17
N TYR A 319 17.38 8.17 -1.02
CA TYR A 319 18.23 9.20 -0.42
C TYR A 319 19.60 8.69 0.00
N LEU A 320 19.69 7.42 0.40
CA LEU A 320 20.96 6.73 0.69
C LEU A 320 21.73 6.31 -0.59
N GLY A 321 21.14 6.48 -1.77
CA GLY A 321 21.70 6.08 -3.07
C GLY A 321 21.29 4.68 -3.56
N TYR A 322 20.44 3.97 -2.83
CA TYR A 322 20.01 2.62 -3.15
C TYR A 322 18.72 2.61 -3.96
N ARG A 323 18.64 1.73 -4.95
CA ARG A 323 17.38 1.37 -5.59
C ARG A 323 16.73 0.29 -4.74
N SER A 324 15.41 0.22 -4.76
CA SER A 324 14.68 -0.80 -4.02
C SER A 324 13.37 -1.14 -4.70
N GLN A 325 12.87 -2.34 -4.39
CA GLN A 325 11.53 -2.78 -4.75
C GLN A 325 10.79 -3.16 -3.48
N ALA A 326 9.49 -2.88 -3.47
CA ALA A 326 8.62 -3.26 -2.36
C ALA A 326 7.33 -3.90 -2.85
N VAL A 327 6.83 -4.84 -2.05
CA VAL A 327 5.51 -5.46 -2.17
C VAL A 327 4.76 -5.14 -0.89
N GLU A 328 3.54 -4.63 -1.02
CA GLU A 328 2.76 -4.15 0.11
C GLU A 328 1.28 -4.55 -0.04
N ALA A 329 0.69 -4.96 1.08
CA ALA A 329 -0.74 -5.07 1.33
C ALA A 329 -0.97 -4.81 2.82
N LEU A 330 -1.04 -3.52 3.18
CA LEU A 330 -1.32 -3.03 4.53
C LEU A 330 -2.78 -2.57 4.65
N ALA A 331 -3.27 -2.46 5.89
CA ALA A 331 -4.52 -1.75 6.15
C ALA A 331 -4.34 -0.24 5.97
N SER A 332 -5.43 0.46 5.64
CA SER A 332 -5.47 1.92 5.54
C SER A 332 -5.54 2.61 6.91
N GLU A 333 -5.80 1.86 7.97
CA GLU A 333 -5.82 2.35 9.35
C GLU A 333 -4.88 1.52 10.23
N ALA A 334 -4.52 2.05 11.40
CA ALA A 334 -3.70 1.32 12.36
C ALA A 334 -4.38 0.01 12.78
N GLY A 335 -3.62 -1.08 12.70
CA GLY A 335 -4.07 -2.41 13.10
C GLY A 335 -4.31 -2.53 14.61
N LEU A 336 -4.81 -3.70 15.03
CA LEU A 336 -5.07 -3.98 16.44
C LEU A 336 -3.79 -3.92 17.27
N ASN A 337 -3.88 -3.38 18.49
CA ASN A 337 -2.80 -3.48 19.45
C ASN A 337 -2.55 -4.96 19.83
N ALA A 338 -1.47 -5.54 19.32
CA ALA A 338 -1.13 -6.94 19.54
C ALA A 338 -0.84 -7.27 21.02
N ASN A 339 -0.56 -6.29 21.86
CA ASN A 339 -0.40 -6.50 23.31
C ASN A 339 -1.75 -6.63 24.04
N LEU A 340 -2.85 -6.23 23.41
CA LEU A 340 -4.21 -6.28 23.96
C LEU A 340 -5.07 -7.41 23.37
N VAL A 341 -4.58 -8.11 22.34
CA VAL A 341 -5.30 -9.27 21.78
C VAL A 341 -5.09 -10.51 22.64
N ASP A 342 -6.05 -11.44 22.59
CA ASP A 342 -5.93 -12.73 23.27
C ASP A 342 -4.65 -13.46 22.83
N PRO A 343 -3.79 -13.94 23.76
CA PRO A 343 -2.54 -14.63 23.40
C PRO A 343 -2.71 -15.81 22.44
N SER A 344 -3.87 -16.49 22.46
CA SER A 344 -4.18 -17.57 21.52
C SER A 344 -4.23 -17.10 20.06
N MET A 345 -4.49 -15.82 19.81
CA MET A 345 -4.46 -15.20 18.49
C MET A 345 -3.02 -15.01 17.97
N LEU A 346 -2.02 -15.02 18.85
CA LEU A 346 -0.61 -14.85 18.48
C LEU A 346 0.08 -16.19 18.18
N GLU A 347 -0.54 -17.32 18.52
CA GLU A 347 0.01 -18.66 18.29
C GLU A 347 0.16 -19.00 16.79
N GLU A 348 1.17 -19.80 16.44
CA GLU A 348 1.40 -20.28 15.07
C GLU A 348 0.18 -21.02 14.49
N LYS A 349 -0.56 -21.77 15.33
CA LYS A 349 -1.80 -22.44 14.92
C LYS A 349 -2.90 -21.47 14.50
N ALA A 350 -2.91 -20.26 15.05
CA ALA A 350 -3.85 -19.21 14.66
C ALA A 350 -3.45 -18.60 13.32
N LYS A 351 -2.14 -18.42 13.05
CA LYS A 351 -1.64 -17.94 11.75
C LYS A 351 -2.11 -18.84 10.60
N GLY A 352 -1.95 -20.16 10.71
CA GLY A 352 -2.38 -21.10 9.67
C GLY A 352 -3.89 -21.14 9.37
N LYS A 353 -4.74 -20.60 10.25
CA LYS A 353 -6.19 -20.50 10.05
C LYS A 353 -6.62 -19.21 9.33
N ARG A 354 -5.73 -18.22 9.24
CA ARG A 354 -5.99 -16.96 8.55
C ARG A 354 -5.91 -17.13 7.03
N LEU A 355 -6.47 -16.18 6.30
CA LEU A 355 -6.44 -16.22 4.84
C LEU A 355 -5.04 -15.95 4.32
N LEU A 356 -4.69 -16.57 3.19
CA LEU A 356 -3.56 -16.17 2.38
C LEU A 356 -3.78 -14.74 1.89
N ASN A 357 -2.74 -13.93 2.01
CA ASN A 357 -2.74 -12.59 1.45
C ASN A 357 -2.60 -12.66 -0.09
N PRO A 358 -3.38 -11.90 -0.87
CA PRO A 358 -3.30 -11.90 -2.34
C PRO A 358 -1.91 -11.56 -2.89
N ARG A 359 -1.08 -10.80 -2.14
CA ARG A 359 0.28 -10.44 -2.55
C ARG A 359 1.33 -11.50 -2.25
N LEU A 360 0.95 -12.65 -1.66
CA LEU A 360 1.88 -13.69 -1.22
C LEU A 360 2.84 -14.14 -2.33
N VAL A 361 2.33 -14.46 -3.52
CA VAL A 361 3.15 -14.92 -4.65
C VAL A 361 4.21 -13.88 -5.03
N ARG A 362 3.81 -12.61 -5.09
CA ARG A 362 4.71 -11.50 -5.40
C ARG A 362 5.74 -11.26 -4.30
N ALA A 363 5.33 -11.39 -3.04
CA ALA A 363 6.20 -11.28 -1.88
C ALA A 363 7.28 -12.37 -1.88
N LEU A 364 6.88 -13.64 -2.06
CA LEU A 364 7.80 -14.78 -2.15
C LEU A 364 8.78 -14.61 -3.33
N SER A 365 8.30 -14.18 -4.48
CA SER A 365 9.13 -13.92 -5.66
C SER A 365 10.17 -12.82 -5.40
N LEU A 366 9.79 -11.72 -4.74
CA LEU A 366 10.72 -10.65 -4.38
C LEU A 366 11.78 -11.13 -3.38
N ILE A 367 11.35 -11.81 -2.30
CA ILE A 367 12.24 -12.39 -1.28
C ILE A 367 13.28 -13.29 -1.95
N ARG A 368 12.80 -14.23 -2.76
CA ARG A 368 13.63 -15.23 -3.43
C ARG A 368 14.62 -14.59 -4.40
N THR A 369 14.16 -13.62 -5.19
CA THR A 369 15.02 -12.89 -6.14
C THR A 369 16.10 -12.09 -5.41
N SER A 370 15.77 -11.48 -4.27
CA SER A 370 16.74 -10.75 -3.44
C SER A 370 17.83 -11.68 -2.87
N ILE A 371 17.42 -12.80 -2.27
CA ILE A 371 18.35 -13.77 -1.68
C ILE A 371 19.29 -14.36 -2.73
N HIS A 372 18.81 -14.59 -3.95
CA HIS A 372 19.65 -15.02 -5.07
C HIS A 372 20.74 -14.01 -5.47
N ARG A 373 20.51 -12.72 -5.18
CA ARG A 373 21.52 -11.67 -5.36
C ARG A 373 22.48 -11.56 -4.17
N GLY A 374 22.32 -12.40 -3.16
CA GLY A 374 23.09 -12.35 -1.92
C GLY A 374 22.57 -11.36 -0.89
N ILE A 375 21.36 -10.80 -1.06
CA ILE A 375 20.84 -9.72 -0.22
C ILE A 375 19.56 -10.21 0.51
N PRO A 376 19.48 -10.14 1.85
CA PRO A 376 18.27 -10.50 2.57
C PRO A 376 17.13 -9.50 2.28
N ALA A 377 15.89 -9.92 2.47
CA ALA A 377 14.72 -9.06 2.30
C ALA A 377 14.20 -8.57 3.66
N VAL A 378 13.87 -7.29 3.76
CA VAL A 378 13.17 -6.70 4.92
C VAL A 378 11.70 -7.08 4.86
N VAL A 379 11.15 -7.59 5.95
CA VAL A 379 9.76 -8.08 6.00
C VAL A 379 9.07 -7.61 7.28
N TRP A 380 7.79 -7.27 7.17
CA TRP A 380 6.93 -6.90 8.31
C TRP A 380 6.19 -8.11 8.89
N ASP A 381 6.01 -8.13 10.20
CA ASP A 381 5.14 -9.07 10.93
C ASP A 381 5.54 -10.55 10.79
N LEU A 382 6.83 -10.84 11.04
CA LEU A 382 7.36 -12.21 11.06
C LEU A 382 6.88 -12.97 12.29
N ASN A 383 7.33 -12.61 13.50
CA ASN A 383 6.84 -13.16 14.76
C ASN A 383 6.07 -12.14 15.60
N ILE A 384 6.43 -10.86 15.48
CA ILE A 384 5.76 -9.71 16.09
C ILE A 384 5.48 -8.64 15.03
N PRO A 385 4.53 -7.70 15.26
CA PRO A 385 4.25 -6.58 14.36
C PRO A 385 5.38 -5.54 14.33
N GLU A 386 6.56 -5.97 13.88
CA GLU A 386 7.78 -5.20 13.69
C GLU A 386 8.49 -5.69 12.41
N PHE A 387 9.47 -4.92 11.95
CA PHE A 387 10.32 -5.29 10.83
C PHE A 387 11.41 -6.30 11.23
N GLY A 388 11.62 -7.31 10.39
CA GLY A 388 12.70 -8.29 10.47
C GLY A 388 13.32 -8.57 9.10
N LEU A 389 14.14 -9.60 9.03
CA LEU A 389 14.82 -10.03 7.81
C LEU A 389 14.50 -11.47 7.44
N ILE A 390 14.39 -11.73 6.14
CA ILE A 390 14.43 -13.08 5.58
C ILE A 390 15.72 -13.22 4.77
N TYR A 391 16.56 -14.16 5.18
CA TYR A 391 17.92 -14.37 4.66
C TYR A 391 18.10 -15.73 3.97
N GLY A 392 17.06 -16.55 3.92
CA GLY A 392 17.12 -17.83 3.20
C GLY A 392 15.77 -18.40 2.84
N TYR A 393 15.78 -19.39 1.96
CA TYR A 393 14.61 -20.16 1.57
C TYR A 393 14.98 -21.63 1.26
N ASP A 394 13.99 -22.51 1.37
CA ASP A 394 14.00 -23.91 0.98
C ASP A 394 12.66 -24.20 0.28
N ASP A 395 12.69 -24.26 -1.06
CA ASP A 395 11.52 -24.46 -1.91
C ASP A 395 10.93 -25.86 -1.73
N ALA A 396 11.76 -26.88 -1.49
CA ALA A 396 11.32 -28.25 -1.27
C ALA A 396 10.56 -28.39 0.06
N ALA A 397 11.06 -27.72 1.11
CA ALA A 397 10.39 -27.65 2.41
C ALA A 397 9.33 -26.54 2.50
N ARG A 398 9.16 -25.70 1.46
CA ARG A 398 8.26 -24.53 1.41
C ARG A 398 8.44 -23.60 2.61
N THR A 399 9.70 -23.33 2.94
CA THR A 399 10.10 -22.67 4.19
C THR A 399 11.08 -21.54 3.91
N LEU A 400 10.90 -20.41 4.58
CA LEU A 400 11.81 -19.26 4.63
C LEU A 400 12.62 -19.30 5.93
N TYR A 401 13.82 -18.75 5.92
CA TYR A 401 14.64 -18.54 7.11
C TYR A 401 14.71 -17.06 7.41
N GLY A 402 14.22 -16.66 8.59
CA GLY A 402 14.13 -15.27 8.97
C GLY A 402 14.46 -15.02 10.43
N THR A 403 14.62 -13.74 10.76
CA THR A 403 14.93 -13.26 12.10
C THR A 403 14.26 -11.91 12.37
N ASP A 404 13.85 -11.71 13.61
CA ASP A 404 13.40 -10.42 14.14
C ASP A 404 13.94 -10.24 15.57
N PHE A 405 13.49 -9.21 16.29
CA PHE A 405 13.94 -8.92 17.66
C PHE A 405 13.54 -9.96 18.71
N ILE A 406 12.69 -10.93 18.36
CA ILE A 406 12.24 -11.97 19.29
C ILE A 406 12.99 -13.27 19.02
N LYS A 407 13.00 -13.74 17.78
CA LYS A 407 13.62 -15.02 17.44
C LYS A 407 14.03 -15.12 15.98
N SER A 408 15.02 -15.96 15.75
CA SER A 408 15.40 -16.47 14.44
C SER A 408 14.79 -17.85 14.24
N GLY A 409 14.33 -18.17 13.03
CA GLY A 409 13.72 -19.47 12.76
C GLY A 409 13.18 -19.66 11.35
N SER A 410 12.61 -20.84 11.14
CA SER A 410 11.93 -21.25 9.93
C SER A 410 10.49 -20.73 9.88
N ILE A 411 10.08 -20.17 8.76
CA ILE A 411 8.75 -19.59 8.53
C ILE A 411 8.13 -20.27 7.30
N PRO A 412 7.00 -20.98 7.41
CA PRO A 412 6.32 -21.54 6.25
C PRO A 412 5.92 -20.46 5.23
N TYR A 413 5.95 -20.77 3.93
CA TYR A 413 5.61 -19.81 2.87
C TYR A 413 4.22 -19.21 3.08
N ASP A 414 3.26 -20.02 3.49
CA ASP A 414 1.88 -19.60 3.70
C ASP A 414 1.65 -18.82 5.01
N HIS A 415 2.68 -18.64 5.83
CA HIS A 415 2.60 -17.80 7.03
C HIS A 415 2.95 -16.33 6.74
N VAL A 416 3.58 -16.02 5.61
CA VAL A 416 3.86 -14.65 5.19
C VAL A 416 2.53 -13.92 4.98
N GLY A 417 2.32 -12.81 5.69
CA GLY A 417 1.07 -12.07 5.62
C GLY A 417 -0.07 -12.58 6.48
N ARG A 418 0.19 -13.55 7.35
CA ARG A 418 -0.82 -14.14 8.24
C ARG A 418 -0.63 -13.75 9.70
N GLY A 419 -0.02 -12.61 9.97
CA GLY A 419 -0.03 -11.99 11.29
C GLY A 419 -1.43 -11.52 11.71
N VAL A 420 -1.56 -10.88 12.87
CA VAL A 420 -2.86 -10.49 13.43
C VAL A 420 -3.61 -9.56 12.48
N ASN A 421 -2.89 -8.62 11.89
CA ASN A 421 -3.43 -7.62 10.97
C ASN A 421 -3.53 -8.15 9.52
N GLN A 422 -3.04 -9.37 9.23
CA GLN A 422 -3.01 -9.99 7.90
C GLN A 422 -2.32 -9.12 6.83
N GLU A 423 -1.31 -8.37 7.28
CA GLU A 423 -0.55 -7.42 6.48
C GLU A 423 0.68 -8.07 5.86
N VAL A 424 1.00 -7.69 4.62
CA VAL A 424 2.25 -8.07 3.96
C VAL A 424 3.02 -6.81 3.63
N PHE A 425 4.28 -6.77 4.05
CA PHE A 425 5.25 -5.85 3.49
C PHE A 425 6.58 -6.56 3.30
N VAL A 426 7.15 -6.43 2.11
CA VAL A 426 8.49 -6.92 1.75
C VAL A 426 9.22 -5.80 1.02
N LEU A 427 10.46 -5.52 1.43
CA LEU A 427 11.35 -4.57 0.80
C LEU A 427 12.68 -5.26 0.49
N ALA A 428 13.18 -5.08 -0.73
CA ALA A 428 14.47 -5.58 -1.14
C ALA A 428 15.27 -4.46 -1.81
N ALA A 429 16.53 -4.31 -1.40
CA ALA A 429 17.47 -3.43 -2.08
C ALA A 429 17.95 -4.05 -3.40
N GLU A 430 18.24 -3.17 -4.36
CA GLU A 430 18.88 -3.55 -5.62
C GLU A 430 20.36 -3.16 -5.58
N SER A 431 21.21 -4.09 -6.03
CA SER A 431 22.61 -3.80 -6.35
C SER A 431 22.81 -3.96 -7.85
N ASP A 432 23.10 -2.86 -8.53
CA ASP A 432 23.52 -2.84 -9.93
C ASP A 432 25.03 -2.52 -10.07
N GLY A 433 25.78 -2.59 -8.96
CA GLY A 433 27.20 -2.25 -8.91
C GLY A 433 27.51 -0.76 -9.12
N MET A 434 26.50 0.09 -9.25
CA MET A 434 26.67 1.54 -9.39
C MET A 434 26.70 2.22 -8.02
N ILE A 435 27.73 3.04 -7.79
CA ILE A 435 27.79 3.92 -6.63
C ILE A 435 26.92 5.15 -6.94
N ARG A 436 25.82 5.33 -6.20
CA ARG A 436 25.03 6.56 -6.26
C ARG A 436 25.34 7.46 -5.08
N GLU A 437 25.14 8.74 -5.32
CA GLU A 437 25.36 9.79 -4.36
C GLU A 437 24.17 9.92 -3.43
N MET A 438 24.43 10.30 -2.18
CA MET A 438 23.39 10.50 -1.18
C MET A 438 22.70 11.85 -1.41
N ASN A 439 21.36 11.89 -1.35
CA ASN A 439 20.58 13.12 -1.55
C ASN A 439 20.12 13.70 -0.21
N LEU A 440 21.06 14.34 0.51
CA LEU A 440 20.79 14.93 1.82
C LEU A 440 19.75 16.06 1.76
N ARG A 441 19.78 16.86 0.69
CA ARG A 441 18.88 18.00 0.52
C ARG A 441 17.42 17.56 0.50
N GLU A 442 17.10 16.55 -0.30
CA GLU A 442 15.75 16.01 -0.37
C GLU A 442 15.33 15.32 0.93
N ALA A 443 16.25 14.58 1.57
CA ALA A 443 15.99 13.95 2.86
C ALA A 443 15.60 14.99 3.93
N LEU A 444 16.38 16.07 4.09
CA LEU A 444 16.08 17.13 5.05
C LEU A 444 14.82 17.93 4.66
N THR A 445 14.54 18.09 3.37
CA THR A 445 13.29 18.72 2.91
C THR A 445 12.08 17.90 3.30
N ALA A 446 12.13 16.57 3.12
CA ALA A 446 11.07 15.66 3.55
C ALA A 446 10.89 15.65 5.07
N VAL A 447 11.99 15.73 5.84
CA VAL A 447 11.96 15.89 7.29
C VAL A 447 11.21 17.15 7.70
N LEU A 448 11.51 18.29 7.06
CA LEU A 448 10.80 19.54 7.34
C LEU A 448 9.31 19.48 6.96
N ALA A 449 8.94 18.76 5.91
CA ALA A 449 7.54 18.53 5.56
C ALA A 449 6.83 17.70 6.65
N HIS A 450 7.48 16.65 7.16
CA HIS A 450 6.95 15.86 8.29
C HIS A 450 6.73 16.73 9.53
N TYR A 451 7.69 17.57 9.91
CA TYR A 451 7.54 18.48 11.06
C TYR A 451 6.35 19.45 10.92
N ARG A 452 6.03 19.87 9.68
CA ARG A 452 4.87 20.74 9.39
C ARG A 452 3.54 19.98 9.30
N GLY A 453 3.54 18.65 9.34
CA GLY A 453 2.35 17.83 9.09
C GLY A 453 1.93 17.82 7.62
N GLU A 454 2.85 18.11 6.70
CA GLU A 454 2.65 18.16 5.25
C GLU A 454 3.13 16.88 4.56
N ASP A 455 3.56 15.86 5.32
CA ASP A 455 3.99 14.58 4.76
C ASP A 455 2.77 13.79 4.27
N PRO A 456 2.63 13.53 2.95
CA PRO A 456 1.47 12.84 2.40
C PRO A 456 1.41 11.35 2.78
N TYR A 457 2.48 10.82 3.39
CA TYR A 457 2.63 9.40 3.68
C TYR A 457 2.28 9.02 5.12
N THR A 458 1.55 9.87 5.85
CA THR A 458 1.02 9.55 7.19
C THR A 458 -0.34 8.86 7.07
N LEU A 459 -0.64 7.91 7.96
CA LEU A 459 -1.93 7.22 7.92
C LEU A 459 -3.11 8.17 8.28
N PRO A 460 -4.32 7.92 7.75
CA PRO A 460 -5.55 8.57 8.19
C PRO A 460 -5.73 8.53 9.72
N ASN A 461 -6.44 9.52 10.26
CA ASN A 461 -6.74 9.63 11.69
C ASN A 461 -5.51 9.73 12.61
N THR A 462 -4.35 10.12 12.07
CA THR A 462 -3.12 10.38 12.83
C THR A 462 -2.77 11.86 12.83
N VAL A 463 -1.98 12.29 13.81
CA VAL A 463 -1.40 13.63 13.86
C VAL A 463 0.12 13.50 13.89
N SER A 464 0.80 14.20 12.98
CA SER A 464 2.24 14.08 12.78
C SER A 464 2.99 15.40 12.96
N GLY A 465 4.29 15.30 13.19
CA GLY A 465 5.18 16.46 13.30
C GLY A 465 5.00 17.21 14.61
N LEU A 466 5.21 18.54 14.59
CA LEU A 466 5.14 19.37 15.79
C LEU A 466 3.74 19.37 16.43
N ALA A 467 2.69 19.25 15.61
CA ALA A 467 1.30 19.22 16.11
C ALA A 467 1.02 17.98 16.98
N ALA A 468 1.77 16.90 16.82
CA ALA A 468 1.59 15.67 17.59
C ALA A 468 1.87 15.87 19.10
N TYR A 469 2.77 16.79 19.47
CA TYR A 469 3.04 17.13 20.87
C TYR A 469 1.82 17.73 21.58
N ALA A 470 1.05 18.56 20.88
CA ALA A 470 -0.17 19.14 21.44
C ALA A 470 -1.22 18.06 21.74
N VAL A 471 -1.44 17.14 20.78
CA VAL A 471 -2.34 16.00 20.94
C VAL A 471 -1.89 15.07 22.08
N TRP A 472 -0.60 14.80 22.17
CA TRP A 472 -0.06 13.95 23.23
C TRP A 472 -0.30 14.56 24.61
N ARG A 473 -0.06 15.87 24.77
CA ARG A 473 -0.35 16.58 26.01
C ARG A 473 -1.84 16.61 26.33
N GLU A 474 -2.69 16.83 25.33
CA GLU A 474 -4.15 16.82 25.50
C GLU A 474 -4.65 15.45 26.02
N ALA A 475 -4.15 14.34 25.46
CA ALA A 475 -4.47 13.00 25.95
C ALA A 475 -4.04 12.80 27.41
N LEU A 476 -2.84 13.29 27.77
CA LEU A 476 -2.37 13.30 29.15
C LEU A 476 -3.26 14.16 30.03
N GLU A 477 -3.65 15.37 29.62
CA GLU A 477 -4.55 16.28 30.38
C GLU A 477 -5.91 15.63 30.67
N TYR A 478 -6.51 14.98 29.67
CA TYR A 478 -7.78 14.27 29.81
C TYR A 478 -7.65 12.89 30.47
N ARG A 479 -6.43 12.44 30.77
CA ARG A 479 -6.15 11.14 31.41
C ARG A 479 -6.68 9.97 30.55
N GLN A 480 -6.52 10.08 29.24
CA GLN A 480 -6.94 9.10 28.23
C GLN A 480 -5.71 8.53 27.51
N VAL A 481 -4.78 7.98 28.29
CA VAL A 481 -3.54 7.42 27.76
C VAL A 481 -3.48 5.93 28.05
N GLU A 482 -3.28 5.12 27.01
CA GLU A 482 -2.95 3.70 27.16
C GLU A 482 -1.48 3.58 27.60
N PRO A 483 -1.19 3.00 28.79
CA PRO A 483 0.15 3.02 29.36
C PRO A 483 1.23 2.37 28.49
N ASN A 484 0.93 1.23 27.86
CA ASN A 484 1.91 0.49 27.08
C ASN A 484 2.28 1.22 25.79
N GLY A 485 1.28 1.71 25.05
CA GLY A 485 1.44 2.52 23.84
C GLY A 485 2.20 3.81 24.12
N ASN A 486 1.88 4.52 25.21
CA ASN A 486 2.62 5.71 25.62
C ASN A 486 4.10 5.43 25.91
N ALA A 487 4.40 4.39 26.69
CA ALA A 487 5.79 4.04 27.00
C ALA A 487 6.57 3.61 25.74
N TYR A 488 5.94 2.88 24.82
CA TYR A 488 6.55 2.50 23.55
C TYR A 488 6.84 3.73 22.67
N ASN A 489 5.87 4.62 22.48
CA ASN A 489 6.07 5.87 21.73
C ASN A 489 7.21 6.71 22.34
N ILE A 490 7.31 6.81 23.67
CA ILE A 490 8.42 7.52 24.34
C ILE A 490 9.76 6.83 24.07
N ALA A 491 9.83 5.51 24.18
CA ALA A 491 11.06 4.75 23.97
C ALA A 491 11.59 4.90 22.53
N VAL A 492 10.69 4.79 21.53
CA VAL A 492 11.05 4.97 20.12
C VAL A 492 11.42 6.42 19.83
N LEU A 493 10.69 7.41 20.36
CA LEU A 493 11.02 8.83 20.16
C LEU A 493 12.38 9.18 20.78
N TRP A 494 12.65 8.72 22.00
CA TRP A 494 13.94 8.91 22.66
C TRP A 494 15.10 8.38 21.81
N ASP A 495 14.97 7.15 21.30
CA ASP A 495 16.01 6.53 20.48
C ASP A 495 16.15 7.21 19.12
N ALA A 496 15.04 7.59 18.49
CA ALA A 496 15.02 8.32 17.24
C ALA A 496 15.77 9.66 17.35
N ARG A 497 15.52 10.43 18.42
CA ARG A 497 16.19 11.73 18.65
C ARG A 497 17.65 11.59 19.06
N ARG A 498 18.04 10.51 19.73
CA ARG A 498 19.46 10.17 19.94
C ARG A 498 20.17 9.99 18.60
N TYR A 499 19.63 9.16 17.72
CA TYR A 499 20.21 8.95 16.38
C TYR A 499 20.16 10.19 15.49
N ALA A 500 19.18 11.10 15.69
CA ALA A 500 19.17 12.39 15.01
C ALA A 500 20.41 13.24 15.38
N GLY A 501 20.79 13.25 16.66
CA GLY A 501 22.02 13.91 17.13
C GLY A 501 23.28 13.27 16.53
N GLU A 502 23.40 11.94 16.64
CA GLU A 502 24.54 11.19 16.09
C GLU A 502 24.67 11.35 14.58
N PHE A 503 23.56 11.47 13.86
CA PHE A 503 23.54 11.75 12.42
C PHE A 503 24.20 13.09 12.09
N PHE A 504 23.82 14.17 12.80
CA PHE A 504 24.41 15.49 12.58
C PHE A 504 25.87 15.56 13.05
N GLU A 505 26.23 14.86 14.12
CA GLU A 505 27.62 14.68 14.54
C GLU A 505 28.44 14.02 13.43
N GLU A 506 27.97 12.89 12.90
CA GLU A 506 28.65 12.15 11.84
C GLU A 506 28.81 12.99 10.56
N LEU A 507 27.78 13.74 10.15
CA LEU A 507 27.88 14.68 9.04
C LEU A 507 28.98 15.70 9.27
N SER A 508 29.03 16.31 10.47
CA SER A 508 30.03 17.32 10.80
C SER A 508 31.46 16.77 10.73
N LEU A 509 31.67 15.54 11.21
CA LEU A 509 32.96 14.85 11.21
C LEU A 509 33.41 14.49 9.79
N LYS A 510 32.49 13.94 8.97
CA LYS A 510 32.77 13.62 7.55
C LYS A 510 33.13 14.86 6.75
N TRP A 511 32.43 15.98 7.02
CA TRP A 511 32.63 17.25 6.31
C TRP A 511 33.85 18.04 6.76
N ALA A 512 34.39 17.79 7.96
CA ALA A 512 35.56 18.49 8.48
C ALA A 512 36.78 18.43 7.54
N SER A 513 36.89 17.36 6.76
CA SER A 513 37.99 17.15 5.80
C SER A 513 37.74 17.76 4.41
N THR A 514 36.55 18.28 4.14
CA THR A 514 36.13 18.76 2.81
C THR A 514 35.87 20.29 2.84
N PRO A 515 36.75 21.12 2.26
CA PRO A 515 36.65 22.58 2.34
C PRO A 515 35.33 23.18 1.84
N ARG A 516 34.65 22.49 0.91
CA ARG A 516 33.34 22.91 0.38
C ARG A 516 32.23 22.91 1.43
N TYR A 517 32.36 22.10 2.49
CA TYR A 517 31.32 21.92 3.51
C TYR A 517 31.61 22.68 4.80
N THR A 518 32.70 23.44 4.87
CA THR A 518 33.11 24.14 6.09
C THR A 518 32.05 25.13 6.61
N SER A 519 31.29 25.79 5.72
CA SER A 519 30.21 26.68 6.13
C SER A 519 28.96 25.96 6.67
N LEU A 520 28.79 24.67 6.35
CA LEU A 520 27.65 23.86 6.78
C LEU A 520 27.83 23.26 8.19
N ILE A 521 29.09 22.99 8.57
CA ILE A 521 29.45 22.33 9.84
C ILE A 521 28.83 23.00 11.08
N PRO A 522 28.83 24.34 11.23
CA PRO A 522 28.23 24.99 12.40
C PRO A 522 26.74 24.68 12.59
N PHE A 523 25.98 24.51 11.50
CA PHE A 523 24.56 24.17 11.57
C PHE A 523 24.34 22.72 12.01
N CYS A 524 25.20 21.78 11.59
CA CYS A 524 25.19 20.41 12.08
C CYS A 524 25.50 20.34 13.57
N LEU A 525 26.54 21.03 14.03
CA LEU A 525 26.89 21.08 15.46
C LEU A 525 25.79 21.73 16.31
N GLN A 526 25.12 22.76 15.77
CA GLN A 526 23.97 23.36 16.43
C GLN A 526 22.80 22.35 16.57
N ALA A 527 22.48 21.62 15.50
CA ALA A 527 21.41 20.62 15.54
C ALA A 527 21.73 19.45 16.48
N GLU A 528 22.97 18.95 16.45
CA GLU A 528 23.48 17.90 17.35
C GLU A 528 23.30 18.32 18.82
N GLU A 529 23.78 19.51 19.20
CA GLU A 529 23.70 19.99 20.58
C GLU A 529 22.25 20.07 21.08
N ILE A 530 21.33 20.54 20.23
CA ILE A 530 19.90 20.61 20.58
C ILE A 530 19.33 19.20 20.77
N TYR A 531 19.62 18.24 19.88
CA TYR A 531 19.17 16.85 20.04
C TYR A 531 19.78 16.18 21.27
N ARG A 532 21.02 16.49 21.62
CA ARG A 532 21.67 15.98 22.83
C ARG A 532 20.92 16.43 24.08
N ILE A 533 20.53 17.71 24.16
CA ILE A 533 19.70 18.23 25.26
C ILE A 533 18.31 17.58 25.25
N MET A 534 17.68 17.46 24.09
CA MET A 534 16.36 16.85 23.92
C MET A 534 16.34 15.40 24.39
N THR A 535 17.38 14.62 24.05
CA THR A 535 17.53 13.21 24.45
C THR A 535 17.63 13.07 25.96
N GLN A 536 18.24 14.02 26.67
CA GLN A 536 18.27 14.03 28.13
C GLN A 536 16.87 14.21 28.73
N ARG A 537 16.03 15.08 28.15
CA ARG A 537 14.64 15.29 28.58
C ARG A 537 13.76 14.10 28.27
N LEU A 538 13.88 13.52 27.08
CA LEU A 538 13.19 12.30 26.70
C LEU A 538 13.59 11.10 27.57
N ASN A 539 14.85 11.04 28.02
CA ASN A 539 15.28 9.99 28.94
C ASN A 539 14.59 10.10 30.32
N MET A 540 14.30 11.32 30.79
CA MET A 540 13.51 11.52 32.01
C MET A 540 12.07 11.00 31.82
N LEU A 541 11.44 11.29 30.68
CA LEU A 541 10.13 10.72 30.32
C LEU A 541 10.15 9.19 30.27
N LYS A 542 11.17 8.61 29.64
CA LYS A 542 11.37 7.15 29.53
C LYS A 542 11.51 6.49 30.90
N GLN A 543 12.17 7.16 31.86
CA GLN A 543 12.28 6.66 33.24
C GLN A 543 10.94 6.75 34.01
N CYS A 544 10.11 7.76 33.73
CA CYS A 544 8.77 7.87 34.31
C CYS A 544 7.81 6.80 33.76
N PHE A 545 7.96 6.43 32.49
CA PHE A 545 7.08 5.47 31.79
C PHE A 545 7.93 4.38 31.12
N PRO A 546 8.49 3.44 31.90
CA PRO A 546 9.31 2.36 31.34
C PRO A 546 8.45 1.41 30.50
N PHE A 547 8.99 0.96 29.37
CA PHE A 547 8.37 -0.08 28.56
C PHE A 547 8.89 -1.47 29.00
N PRO A 548 8.03 -2.50 29.13
CA PRO A 548 6.62 -2.54 28.74
C PRO A 548 5.61 -2.11 29.82
N GLU A 549 6.05 -1.81 31.05
CA GLU A 549 5.16 -1.59 32.20
C GLU A 549 4.25 -0.36 32.08
N GLY A 550 4.63 0.64 31.28
CA GLY A 550 3.82 1.82 30.97
C GLY A 550 3.82 2.91 32.04
N GLY A 551 4.12 2.56 33.30
CA GLY A 551 3.98 3.46 34.43
C GLY A 551 2.51 3.82 34.69
N LYS A 552 2.26 5.03 35.21
CA LYS A 552 0.90 5.52 35.51
C LYS A 552 0.62 6.86 34.83
N PRO A 553 0.47 6.92 33.50
CA PRO A 553 0.31 8.17 32.77
C PRO A 553 -1.01 8.89 33.07
N ASN A 554 -2.00 8.19 33.64
CA ASN A 554 -3.28 8.78 34.02
C ASN A 554 -3.32 9.27 35.49
N ASP A 555 -2.25 9.07 36.26
CA ASP A 555 -2.11 9.67 37.59
C ASP A 555 -1.74 11.14 37.46
N LYS A 556 -2.44 12.01 38.19
CA LYS A 556 -2.26 13.48 38.09
C LYS A 556 -0.79 13.92 38.17
N LEU A 557 -0.03 13.43 39.16
CA LEU A 557 1.37 13.83 39.34
C LEU A 557 2.24 13.47 38.14
N HIS A 558 2.14 12.23 37.64
CA HIS A 558 2.95 11.75 36.52
C HIS A 558 2.54 12.42 35.21
N ALA A 559 1.24 12.61 35.00
CA ALA A 559 0.72 13.29 33.82
C ALA A 559 1.17 14.75 33.76
N ASP A 560 1.05 15.49 34.87
CA ASP A 560 1.46 16.90 34.95
C ASP A 560 2.99 17.03 34.74
N GLN A 561 3.79 16.10 35.27
CA GLN A 561 5.23 16.04 35.01
C GLN A 561 5.55 15.74 33.53
N ALA A 562 4.82 14.82 32.92
CA ALA A 562 5.01 14.45 31.52
C ALA A 562 4.69 15.61 30.56
N ILE A 563 3.59 16.34 30.83
CA ILE A 563 3.18 17.51 30.07
C ILE A 563 4.28 18.58 30.05
N LEU A 564 4.90 18.86 31.21
CA LEU A 564 6.01 19.83 31.31
C LEU A 564 7.22 19.40 30.48
N LEU A 565 7.61 18.12 30.56
CA LEU A 565 8.73 17.60 29.76
C LEU A 565 8.43 17.62 28.26
N LEU A 566 7.20 17.31 27.84
CA LEU A 566 6.79 17.38 26.44
C LEU A 566 6.77 18.83 25.91
N LEU A 567 6.45 19.83 26.74
CA LEU A 567 6.58 21.24 26.37
C LEU A 567 8.05 21.61 26.13
N GLU A 568 8.96 21.21 27.02
CA GLU A 568 10.40 21.45 26.83
C GLU A 568 10.93 20.78 25.57
N VAL A 569 10.52 19.54 25.30
CA VAL A 569 10.90 18.80 24.09
C VAL A 569 10.35 19.47 22.83
N GLU A 570 9.10 19.93 22.83
CA GLU A 570 8.52 20.63 21.67
C GLU A 570 9.29 21.92 21.34
N GLU A 571 9.69 22.71 22.33
CA GLU A 571 10.49 23.92 22.11
C GLU A 571 11.87 23.60 21.51
N LEU A 572 12.50 22.51 21.96
CA LEU A 572 13.75 22.02 21.37
C LEU A 572 13.55 21.56 19.92
N GLU A 573 12.45 20.87 19.61
CA GLU A 573 12.11 20.45 18.24
C GLU A 573 11.92 21.65 17.32
N ARG A 574 11.24 22.71 17.80
CA ARG A 574 11.11 23.97 17.06
C ARG A 574 12.48 24.60 16.78
N ALA A 575 13.39 24.58 17.74
CA ALA A 575 14.75 25.08 17.57
C ALA A 575 15.53 24.26 16.52
N VAL A 576 15.41 22.92 16.51
CA VAL A 576 16.05 22.11 15.48
C VAL A 576 15.47 22.38 14.10
N VAL A 577 14.14 22.54 13.98
CA VAL A 577 13.51 22.89 12.69
C VAL A 577 14.11 24.18 12.12
N VAL A 578 14.44 25.16 12.96
CA VAL A 578 15.16 26.37 12.53
C VAL A 578 16.59 26.05 12.07
N ALA A 579 17.33 25.22 12.81
CA ALA A 579 18.68 24.81 12.43
C ALA A 579 18.72 24.03 11.10
N ILE A 580 17.79 23.10 10.87
CA ILE A 580 17.67 22.34 9.62
C ILE A 580 17.31 23.25 8.45
N LYS A 581 16.43 24.23 8.65
CA LYS A 581 16.11 25.23 7.62
C LYS A 581 17.32 26.07 7.25
N ALA A 582 18.04 26.57 8.25
CA ALA A 582 19.25 27.37 8.03
C ALA A 582 20.33 26.56 7.31
N LEU A 583 20.48 25.27 7.66
CA LEU A 583 21.35 24.36 6.94
C LEU A 583 20.94 24.27 5.46
N LEU A 584 19.67 23.97 5.16
CA LEU A 584 19.18 23.89 3.77
C LEU A 584 19.34 25.21 2.98
N GLU A 585 19.13 26.36 3.62
CA GLU A 585 19.35 27.67 2.99
C GLU A 585 20.82 27.89 2.63
N GLU A 586 21.75 27.52 3.53
CA GLU A 586 23.18 27.58 3.28
C GLU A 586 23.62 26.61 2.17
N MET A 587 23.01 25.42 2.15
CA MET A 587 23.21 24.41 1.10
C MET A 587 22.82 24.97 -0.29
N ASP A 588 21.68 25.65 -0.40
CA ASP A 588 21.20 26.23 -1.66
C ASP A 588 22.07 27.40 -2.14
N GLN A 589 22.72 28.14 -1.23
CA GLN A 589 23.62 29.26 -1.57
C GLN A 589 24.97 28.80 -2.17
N HIS A 590 25.46 27.60 -1.83
CA HIS A 590 26.79 27.10 -2.20
C HIS A 590 26.80 26.05 -3.33
N SER A 591 25.77 26.04 -4.16
CA SER A 591 25.44 25.13 -5.29
C SER A 591 24.64 23.86 -4.93
N PRO A 592 23.64 23.49 -5.77
CA PRO A 592 22.55 22.54 -5.47
C PRO A 592 22.95 21.07 -5.33
N GLU A 593 24.20 20.72 -5.56
CA GLU A 593 24.72 19.36 -5.47
C GLU A 593 25.65 19.23 -4.26
N ILE A 594 25.06 19.06 -3.07
CA ILE A 594 25.79 18.56 -1.91
C ILE A 594 25.83 17.05 -2.05
N VAL A 595 26.98 16.62 -2.55
CA VAL A 595 27.24 15.29 -3.03
C VAL A 595 28.16 14.63 -2.02
N MET A 596 27.60 13.77 -1.19
CA MET A 596 28.39 12.85 -0.38
C MET A 596 28.62 11.57 -1.18
N VAL A 597 29.88 11.33 -1.51
CA VAL A 597 30.35 10.07 -2.11
C VAL A 597 31.00 9.22 -1.01
N TRP A 598 30.76 7.91 -1.03
CA TRP A 598 31.44 6.95 -0.16
C TRP A 598 32.97 7.03 -0.37
N PRO A 599 33.79 6.94 0.70
CA PRO A 599 35.21 6.70 0.51
C PRO A 599 35.41 5.38 -0.24
N LYS A 600 36.28 5.39 -1.27
CA LYS A 600 36.63 4.20 -2.06
C LYS A 600 37.13 3.08 -1.15
N CYS A 601 36.83 1.82 -1.52
CA CYS A 601 37.71 0.71 -1.15
C CYS A 601 39.12 1.04 -1.66
N ASN A 602 40.09 1.14 -0.75
CA ASN A 602 41.47 0.95 -1.15
C ASN A 602 41.64 -0.53 -1.43
N ASP A 603 42.04 -0.86 -2.66
CA ASP A 603 42.49 -2.20 -3.06
C ASP A 603 43.63 -2.73 -2.18
#